data_AF-A0A3P7JAN7-F1
#
_entry.id   AF-A0A3P7JAN7-F1
#
_cell.length_a   1.000
_cell.length_b   1.000
_cell.length_c   1.000
_cell.angle_alpha   90.00
_cell.angle_beta   90.00
_cell.angle_gamma   90.00
#
_symmetry.space_group_name_H-M   'P 1'
#
loop_
_entity.id
_entity.type
_entity.pdbx_description
1 polymer ?
#
loop_
_entity_poly.entity_id
_entity_poly.type
_entity_poly.pdbx_seq_one_letter_code
_entity_poly.pdbx_strand_id
1 'polypeptide(L)'
;MHFPLTSLLLAMQMIGAEAWKCGIGPVSSALSYIIALPSDVMGVDRCCIEHDALIDGLHLDRQEADRIFCQCLSSSNSWWVFQ
;
A
#
# COMPACT_ATOMS: atom_id res chain seq x y z
N MET A 1 22.55 -2.03 -32.44
CA MET A 1 22.11 -0.96 -31.51
C MET A 1 21.34 -1.64 -30.38
N HIS A 2 21.97 -1.91 -29.25
CA HIS A 2 21.46 -2.86 -28.25
C HIS A 2 21.51 -2.24 -26.84
N PHE A 3 20.74 -1.18 -26.60
CA PHE A 3 20.75 -0.47 -25.31
C PHE A 3 19.43 0.20 -24.84
N PRO A 4 18.19 -0.21 -25.23
CA PRO A 4 17.01 0.34 -24.54
C PRO A 4 16.65 -0.44 -23.26
N LEU A 5 17.01 -1.73 -23.16
CA LEU A 5 16.53 -2.59 -22.06
C LEU A 5 17.18 -2.26 -20.71
N THR A 6 18.48 -1.96 -20.72
CA THR A 6 19.26 -1.64 -19.51
C THR A 6 18.91 -0.26 -18.94
N SER A 7 18.56 0.72 -19.78
CA SER A 7 18.06 2.02 -19.31
C SER A 7 16.67 1.92 -18.66
N LEU A 8 15.80 1.03 -19.15
CA LEU A 8 14.49 0.80 -18.55
C LEU A 8 14.60 0.14 -17.16
N LEU A 9 15.55 -0.79 -17.01
CA LEU A 9 15.84 -1.47 -15.75
C LEU A 9 16.42 -0.52 -14.69
N LEU A 10 17.26 0.45 -15.08
CA LEU A 10 17.75 1.49 -14.16
C LEU A 10 16.66 2.50 -13.76
N ALA A 11 15.72 2.82 -14.65
CA ALA A 11 14.58 3.68 -14.32
C ALA A 11 13.68 3.06 -13.24
N MET A 12 13.55 1.72 -13.21
CA MET A 12 12.87 0.99 -12.14
C MET A 12 13.60 1.03 -10.79
N GLN A 13 14.91 1.33 -10.76
CA GLN A 13 15.69 1.37 -9.52
C GLN A 13 15.64 2.72 -8.79
N MET A 14 15.11 3.77 -9.44
CA MET A 14 15.16 5.15 -8.92
C MET A 14 13.81 5.71 -8.47
N ILE A 15 12.76 4.89 -8.36
CA ILE A 15 11.54 5.29 -7.65
C ILE A 15 11.79 5.03 -6.16
N GLY A 16 12.63 5.88 -5.56
CA GLY A 16 12.69 6.10 -4.12
C GLY A 16 11.53 6.96 -3.63
N ALA A 17 10.36 6.83 -4.25
CA ALA A 17 9.10 7.21 -3.64
C ALA A 17 8.58 5.94 -2.96
N GLU A 18 8.35 5.99 -1.65
CA GLU A 18 7.78 4.93 -0.83
C GLU A 18 6.89 3.99 -1.66
N ALA A 19 7.42 2.81 -2.01
CA ALA A 19 6.71 1.90 -2.89
C ALA A 19 5.40 1.48 -2.21
N TRP A 20 4.26 1.77 -2.86
CA TRP A 20 2.91 1.45 -2.38
C TRP A 20 2.85 0.12 -1.61
N LYS A 21 2.40 0.19 -0.35
CA LYS A 21 2.48 -0.92 0.60
C LYS A 21 1.20 -1.70 0.76
N CYS A 22 0.06 -1.21 0.27
CA CYS A 22 -1.17 -1.96 0.37
C CYS A 22 -1.16 -3.15 -0.60
N GLY A 23 -1.32 -4.38 -0.08
CA GLY A 23 -1.51 -5.59 -0.87
C GLY A 23 -0.36 -6.60 -0.74
N ILE A 24 -0.70 -7.87 -0.88
CA ILE A 24 0.24 -9.00 -0.81
C ILE A 24 0.70 -9.34 -2.23
N GLY A 25 1.82 -8.74 -2.65
CA GLY A 25 2.47 -8.98 -3.95
C GLY A 25 1.89 -8.19 -5.13
N PRO A 26 2.52 -8.29 -6.32
CA PRO A 26 2.36 -7.29 -7.40
C PRO A 26 0.92 -7.11 -7.90
N VAL A 27 0.15 -8.20 -8.00
CA VAL A 27 -1.22 -8.17 -8.52
C VAL A 27 -2.18 -7.50 -7.55
N SER A 28 -2.15 -7.90 -6.28
CA SER A 28 -3.05 -7.33 -5.27
C SER A 28 -2.66 -5.89 -4.94
N SER A 29 -1.36 -5.55 -4.99
CA SER A 29 -0.87 -4.18 -4.86
C SER A 29 -1.36 -3.26 -5.98
N ALA A 30 -1.39 -3.73 -7.23
CA ALA A 30 -1.92 -2.94 -8.33
C ALA A 30 -3.45 -2.70 -8.19
N LEU A 31 -4.19 -3.73 -7.78
CA LEU A 31 -5.64 -3.62 -7.55
C LEU A 31 -5.97 -2.67 -6.40
N SER A 32 -5.28 -2.78 -5.26
CA SER A 32 -5.50 -1.91 -4.10
C SER A 32 -5.20 -0.45 -4.43
N TYR A 33 -4.16 -0.18 -5.24
CA TYR A 33 -3.84 1.17 -5.70
C TYR A 33 -4.95 1.76 -6.56
N ILE A 34 -5.47 1.01 -7.54
CA ILE A 34 -6.58 1.46 -8.40
C ILE A 34 -7.81 1.81 -7.57
N ILE A 35 -8.14 0.99 -6.57
CA ILE A 35 -9.30 1.22 -5.70
C ILE A 35 -9.07 2.44 -4.78
N ALA A 36 -7.81 2.74 -4.42
CA ALA A 36 -7.46 3.88 -3.59
C ALA A 36 -7.41 5.23 -4.34
N LEU A 37 -7.29 5.25 -5.68
CA LEU A 37 -7.23 6.47 -6.50
C LEU A 37 -8.31 7.54 -6.20
N PRO A 38 -9.59 7.20 -5.96
CA PRO A 38 -10.61 8.20 -5.59
C PRO A 38 -10.55 8.66 -4.12
N SER A 39 -9.61 8.15 -3.32
CA SER A 39 -9.46 8.42 -1.88
C SER A 39 -8.15 9.18 -1.58
N ASP A 40 -7.88 9.50 -0.31
CA ASP A 40 -6.55 9.94 0.11
C ASP A 40 -5.53 8.80 -0.02
N VAL A 41 -4.90 8.70 -1.19
CA VAL A 41 -3.93 7.65 -1.52
C VAL A 41 -2.79 7.59 -0.50
N MET A 42 -2.27 8.74 -0.04
CA MET A 42 -1.19 8.75 0.95
C MET A 42 -1.68 8.31 2.33
N GLY A 43 -2.89 8.72 2.71
CA GLY A 43 -3.53 8.25 3.94
C GLY A 43 -3.77 6.74 3.94
N VAL A 44 -4.25 6.18 2.83
CA VAL A 44 -4.46 4.73 2.68
C VAL A 44 -3.14 3.96 2.72
N ASP A 45 -2.11 4.43 2.01
CA ASP A 45 -0.78 3.80 2.02
C ASP A 45 -0.19 3.74 3.43
N ARG A 46 -0.32 4.84 4.18
CA ARG A 46 0.10 4.90 5.58
C ARG A 46 -0.62 3.88 6.46
N CYS A 47 -1.93 3.70 6.27
CA CYS A 47 -2.68 2.68 7.02
C CYS A 47 -2.13 1.27 6.75
N CYS A 48 -1.70 0.98 5.52
CA CYS A 48 -1.11 -0.31 5.16
C CYS A 48 0.29 -0.51 5.77
N ILE A 49 1.13 0.53 5.77
CA ILE A 49 2.43 0.51 6.47
C ILE A 49 2.25 0.19 7.95
N GLU A 50 1.30 0.86 8.61
CA GLU A 50 1.04 0.66 10.04
C GLU A 50 0.50 -0.76 10.29
N HIS A 51 -0.41 -1.26 9.46
CA HIS A 51 -0.97 -2.62 9.56
C HIS A 51 0.11 -3.71 9.41
N ASP A 52 0.96 -3.61 8.41
CA ASP A 52 2.07 -4.54 8.20
C ASP A 52 3.03 -4.52 9.41
N ALA A 53 3.31 -3.34 9.97
CA ALA A 53 4.17 -3.22 11.15
C ALA A 53 3.54 -3.86 12.42
N LEU A 54 2.22 -3.80 12.57
CA LEU A 54 1.51 -4.46 13.68
C LEU A 54 1.61 -6.00 13.57
N ILE A 55 1.47 -6.54 12.36
CA ILE A 55 1.49 -7.99 12.13
C ILE A 55 2.93 -8.52 12.15
N ASP A 56 3.82 -7.96 11.34
CA ASP A 56 5.17 -8.50 11.13
C ASP A 56 6.15 -8.05 12.21
N GLY A 57 5.98 -6.84 12.76
CA GLY A 57 6.85 -6.28 13.78
C GLY A 57 6.42 -6.67 15.20
N LEU A 58 5.17 -6.32 15.54
CA LEU A 58 4.65 -6.49 16.90
C LEU A 58 3.96 -7.83 17.15
N HIS A 59 3.80 -8.68 16.12
CA HIS A 59 3.13 -9.98 16.20
C HIS A 59 1.74 -9.87 16.85
N LEU A 60 1.07 -8.75 16.59
CA LEU A 60 -0.24 -8.46 17.12
C LEU A 60 -1.26 -9.39 16.43
N ASP A 61 -2.28 -9.83 17.18
CA ASP A 61 -3.32 -10.68 16.61
C ASP A 61 -3.97 -10.01 15.39
N ARG A 62 -4.11 -10.77 14.31
CA ARG A 62 -4.57 -10.22 13.03
C ARG A 62 -5.93 -9.53 13.15
N GLN A 63 -6.83 -10.03 13.98
CA GLN A 63 -8.15 -9.43 14.17
C GLN A 63 -8.07 -8.02 14.77
N GLU A 64 -7.16 -7.82 15.72
CA GLU A 64 -6.96 -6.51 16.34
C GLU A 64 -6.16 -5.57 15.42
N ALA A 65 -5.19 -6.09 14.65
CA ALA A 65 -4.51 -5.31 13.61
C ALA A 65 -5.50 -4.81 12.54
N ASP A 66 -6.41 -5.68 12.10
CA ASP A 66 -7.47 -5.35 11.14
C ASP A 66 -8.45 -4.30 11.73
N ARG A 67 -8.77 -4.38 13.03
CA ARG A 67 -9.60 -3.37 13.70
C ARG A 67 -8.95 -1.98 13.66
N ILE A 68 -7.66 -1.89 13.97
CA ILE A 68 -6.89 -0.64 13.93
C ILE A 68 -6.79 -0.12 12.49
N PHE A 69 -6.56 -1.01 11.52
CA PHE A 69 -6.52 -0.68 10.10
C PHE A 69 -7.83 -0.07 9.61
N CYS A 70 -8.98 -0.69 9.92
CA CYS A 70 -10.30 -0.14 9.59
C CYS A 70 -10.54 1.24 10.22
N GLN A 71 -10.08 1.45 11.46
CA GLN A 71 -10.17 2.75 12.11
C GLN A 71 -9.29 3.79 11.37
N CYS A 72 -8.09 3.42 10.93
CA CYS A 72 -7.23 4.28 10.12
C CYS A 72 -7.91 4.67 8.80
N LEU A 73 -8.47 3.71 8.05
CA LEU A 73 -9.18 3.96 6.80
C LEU A 73 -10.41 4.87 6.97
N SER A 74 -11.09 4.79 8.12
CA SER A 74 -12.24 5.67 8.42
C SER A 74 -11.87 7.15 8.54
N SER A 75 -10.61 7.45 8.80
CA SER A 75 -10.11 8.82 8.92
C SER A 75 -9.59 9.42 7.61
N SER A 76 -9.37 8.61 6.57
CA SER A 76 -8.73 9.03 5.31
C SER A 76 -9.70 9.42 4.19
N ASN A 77 -10.95 9.78 4.51
CA ASN A 77 -12.00 10.12 3.51
C ASN A 77 -12.15 9.04 2.41
N SER A 78 -11.87 7.81 2.79
CA SER A 78 -11.69 6.69 1.88
C SER A 78 -13.03 6.03 1.52
N TRP A 79 -13.23 5.65 0.26
CA TRP A 79 -14.43 4.93 -0.21
C TRP A 79 -14.66 3.61 0.56
N TRP A 80 -13.61 3.04 1.15
CA TRP A 80 -13.63 1.77 1.87
C TRP A 80 -14.50 1.75 3.13
N VAL A 81 -15.03 2.89 3.59
CA VAL A 81 -15.89 3.00 4.79
C VAL A 81 -17.36 2.67 4.51
N PHE A 82 -17.74 2.49 3.24
CA PHE A 82 -19.14 2.25 2.84
C PHE A 82 -19.46 0.79 2.43
N GLN A 83 -18.63 -0.18 2.79
CA GLN A 83 -18.90 -1.60 2.52
C GLN A 83 -19.17 -2.41 3.79
#